data_AF-A0A5A9PGR0-F1
#
_entry.id   AF-A0A5A9PGR0-F1
#
_cell.length_a   1.000
_cell.length_b   1.000
_cell.length_c   1.000
_cell.angle_alpha   90.00
_cell.angle_beta   90.00
_cell.angle_gamma   90.00
#
_symmetry.space_group_name_H-M   'P 1'
#
loop_
_entity.id
_entity.type
_entity.pdbx_description
1 polymer ?
#
loop_
_entity_poly.entity_id
_entity_poly.type
_entity_poly.pdbx_seq_one_letter_code
_entity_poly.pdbx_strand_id
1 'polypeptide(L)'
;MHDDEISTVVRNDFCLLRFAESLYSKQGHDPSKHDYIRQKIRQVGRFLQTLRRISPIMSLEDSIKPRNFMTVIKAVQETAGFDTNTNSYKTPSLALKIGHSLLKVSYIVRCHALMGGNEDLIKSSEAFQKLYQAKWSEYISHCALTTISDSKYNKPDNLPLTEDIKKLHQHLDNSAELATAALKKDYSSLARTIVTKIVIFNRRRIGEVSKMKLMNFLQRDHSHTHEGTGLLNYEQKLCRYFNRVELKGKRGRKVAPDMKNALNLLIANRKECGVPEENDYLFAVPQA
;
A
#
# COMPACT_ATOMS: atom_id res chain seq x y z
N MET A 1 15.88 7.09 1.22
CA MET A 1 15.14 7.48 0.01
C MET A 1 16.14 7.48 -1.13
N HIS A 2 15.75 7.20 -2.38
CA HIS A 2 16.71 7.35 -3.49
C HIS A 2 17.20 8.80 -3.55
N ASP A 3 18.49 8.98 -3.80
CA ASP A 3 19.12 10.30 -3.82
C ASP A 3 18.93 10.90 -5.20
N ASP A 4 18.02 11.86 -5.30
CA ASP A 4 17.65 12.56 -6.53
C ASP A 4 17.17 13.98 -6.23
N GLU A 5 16.84 14.75 -7.28
CA GLU A 5 16.35 16.12 -7.14
C GLU A 5 15.13 16.21 -6.21
N ILE A 6 14.22 15.24 -6.28
CA ILE A 6 13.06 15.19 -5.39
C ILE A 6 13.53 15.08 -3.95
N SER A 7 14.53 14.25 -3.67
CA SER A 7 15.09 14.13 -2.32
C SER A 7 15.70 15.42 -1.79
N THR A 8 16.33 16.22 -2.65
CA THR A 8 16.83 17.54 -2.31
C THR A 8 15.69 18.50 -2.00
N VAL A 9 14.64 18.52 -2.83
CA VAL A 9 13.42 19.31 -2.56
C VAL A 9 12.83 18.93 -1.20
N VAL A 10 12.81 17.64 -0.88
CA VAL A 10 12.27 17.16 0.39
C VAL A 10 13.09 17.60 1.60
N ARG A 11 14.42 17.48 1.53
CA ARG A 11 15.31 17.83 2.64
C ARG A 11 15.32 19.34 2.93
N ASN A 12 15.01 20.16 1.94
CA ASN A 12 15.08 21.62 2.02
C ASN A 12 13.73 22.31 2.29
N ASP A 13 12.67 21.57 2.63
CA ASP A 13 11.37 22.15 3.00
C ASP A 13 10.94 21.72 4.40
N PHE A 14 10.83 22.69 5.31
CA PHE A 14 10.52 22.44 6.72
C PHE A 14 9.18 21.72 6.91
N CYS A 15 8.10 22.22 6.29
CA CYS A 15 6.78 21.63 6.44
C CYS A 15 6.71 20.21 5.85
N LEU A 16 7.46 19.93 4.80
CA LEU A 16 7.54 18.59 4.23
C LEU A 16 8.29 17.63 5.15
N LEU A 17 9.35 18.08 5.83
CA LEU A 17 10.01 17.31 6.87
C LEU A 17 9.07 17.03 8.06
N ARG A 18 8.27 18.01 8.49
CA ARG A 18 7.25 17.80 9.54
C ARG A 18 6.14 16.84 9.08
N PHE A 19 5.76 16.88 7.80
CA PHE A 19 4.83 15.91 7.21
C PHE A 19 5.42 14.49 7.20
N ALA A 20 6.69 14.35 6.83
CA ALA A 20 7.41 13.08 6.88
C ALA A 20 7.47 12.49 8.29
N GLU A 21 7.84 13.32 9.27
CA GLU A 21 7.88 12.95 10.68
C GLU A 21 6.50 12.52 11.18
N SER A 22 5.43 13.26 10.87
CA SER A 22 4.06 12.89 11.25
C SER A 22 3.63 11.51 10.71
N LEU A 23 4.05 11.15 9.49
CA LEU A 23 3.79 9.83 8.93
C LEU A 23 4.63 8.74 9.61
N TYR A 24 5.90 9.05 9.91
CA TYR A 24 6.82 8.14 10.57
C TYR A 24 6.41 7.86 12.03
N SER A 25 6.00 8.86 12.80
CA SER A 25 5.53 8.63 14.17
C SER A 25 4.30 7.72 14.22
N LYS A 26 3.44 7.74 13.19
CA LYS A 26 2.24 6.89 13.12
C LYS A 26 2.52 5.46 12.65
N GLN A 27 3.48 5.26 11.74
CA GLN A 27 3.63 4.01 10.98
C GLN A 27 5.08 3.54 10.83
N GLY A 28 6.05 4.29 11.32
CA GLY A 28 7.49 4.05 11.14
C GLY A 28 8.01 2.85 11.91
N HIS A 29 7.33 2.44 12.98
CA HIS A 29 7.64 1.20 13.71
C HIS A 29 7.38 -0.06 12.88
N ASP A 30 6.59 0.01 11.81
CA ASP A 30 6.35 -1.09 10.88
C ASP A 30 7.20 -0.87 9.61
N PRO A 31 8.30 -1.63 9.43
CA PRO A 31 9.16 -1.54 8.24
C PRO A 31 8.40 -1.67 6.92
N SER A 32 7.30 -2.43 6.91
CA SER A 32 6.49 -2.63 5.72
C SER A 32 5.68 -1.40 5.29
N LYS A 33 5.66 -0.34 6.10
CA LYS A 33 5.07 0.96 5.77
C LYS A 33 6.08 1.96 5.25
N HIS A 34 7.38 1.68 5.34
CA HIS A 34 8.41 2.64 4.95
C HIS A 34 8.30 3.03 3.46
N ASP A 35 7.96 2.10 2.57
CA ASP A 35 7.69 2.41 1.16
C ASP A 35 6.51 3.34 0.97
N TYR A 36 5.42 3.11 1.71
CA TYR A 36 4.25 3.98 1.68
C TYR A 36 4.59 5.39 2.16
N ILE A 37 5.37 5.52 3.24
CA ILE A 37 5.83 6.80 3.77
C ILE A 37 6.71 7.51 2.73
N ARG A 38 7.73 6.82 2.18
CA ARG A 38 8.59 7.35 1.11
C ARG A 38 7.77 7.82 -0.09
N GLN A 39 6.81 7.03 -0.54
CA GLN A 39 5.98 7.37 -1.69
C GLN A 39 5.15 8.63 -1.42
N LYS A 40 4.56 8.75 -0.23
CA LYS A 40 3.77 9.93 0.16
C LYS A 40 4.61 11.21 0.18
N ILE A 41 5.78 11.17 0.81
CA ILE A 41 6.67 12.34 0.89
C ILE A 41 7.14 12.73 -0.52
N ARG A 42 7.52 11.76 -1.36
CA ARG A 42 7.94 12.01 -2.75
C ARG A 42 6.82 12.52 -3.64
N GLN A 43 5.55 12.19 -3.37
CA GLN A 43 4.41 12.76 -4.11
C GLN A 43 4.29 14.26 -3.86
N VAL A 44 4.40 14.68 -2.60
CA VAL A 44 4.35 16.10 -2.24
C VAL A 44 5.64 16.82 -2.66
N GLY A 45 6.80 16.15 -2.60
CA GLY A 45 8.06 16.69 -3.13
C GLY A 45 7.99 17.01 -4.63
N ARG A 46 7.40 16.11 -5.44
CA ARG A 46 7.14 16.37 -6.88
C ARG A 46 6.21 17.56 -7.08
N PHE A 47 5.14 17.64 -6.29
CA PHE A 47 4.24 18.79 -6.31
C PHE A 47 4.99 20.10 -6.02
N LEU A 48 5.83 20.12 -4.97
CA LEU A 48 6.58 21.32 -4.60
C LEU A 48 7.60 21.70 -5.68
N GLN A 49 8.24 20.73 -6.33
CA GLN A 49 9.12 20.99 -7.47
C GLN A 49 8.34 21.65 -8.63
N THR A 50 7.17 21.11 -8.99
CA THR A 50 6.30 21.72 -10.01
C THR A 50 5.88 23.13 -9.60
N LEU A 51 5.46 23.32 -8.35
CA LEU A 51 5.03 24.63 -7.83
C LEU A 51 6.13 25.69 -7.94
N ARG A 52 7.37 25.33 -7.59
CA ARG A 52 8.56 26.19 -7.73
C ARG A 52 8.89 26.53 -9.17
N ARG A 53 8.60 25.63 -10.12
CA ARG A 53 8.84 25.88 -11.55
C ARG A 53 7.84 26.87 -12.14
N ILE A 54 6.59 26.83 -11.70
CA ILE A 54 5.50 27.60 -12.33
C ILE A 54 5.10 28.86 -11.57
N SER A 55 5.73 29.11 -10.41
CA SER A 55 5.38 30.22 -9.54
C SER A 55 6.54 30.61 -8.61
N PRO A 56 6.53 31.81 -8.02
CA PRO A 56 7.54 32.23 -7.04
C PRO A 56 7.38 31.55 -5.66
N ILE A 57 6.47 30.58 -5.51
CA ILE A 57 6.19 29.92 -4.23
C ILE A 57 7.27 28.86 -3.97
N MET A 58 8.09 29.10 -2.96
CA MET A 58 9.26 28.26 -2.67
C MET A 58 9.04 27.22 -1.57
N SER A 59 8.02 27.37 -0.72
CA SER A 59 7.79 26.49 0.42
C SER A 59 6.37 25.94 0.47
N LEU A 60 6.18 24.80 1.14
CA LEU A 60 4.85 24.32 1.46
C LEU A 60 4.07 25.25 2.39
N GLU A 61 4.74 25.92 3.32
CA GLU A 61 4.11 26.93 4.18
C GLU A 61 3.49 28.06 3.34
N ASP A 62 4.22 28.57 2.35
CA ASP A 62 3.70 29.57 1.43
C ASP A 62 2.58 29.02 0.55
N SER A 63 2.66 27.75 0.15
CA SER A 63 1.63 27.11 -0.68
C SER A 63 0.26 27.09 0.01
N ILE A 64 0.22 26.98 1.35
CA ILE A 64 -1.03 26.96 2.10
C ILE A 64 -1.61 28.35 2.39
N LYS A 65 -1.04 29.43 1.83
CA LYS A 65 -1.63 30.77 1.96
C LYS A 65 -2.86 30.88 1.04
N PRO A 66 -4.01 31.39 1.50
CA PRO A 66 -5.23 31.47 0.70
C PRO A 66 -5.06 32.15 -0.66
N ARG A 67 -4.25 33.21 -0.72
CA ARG A 67 -3.92 33.95 -1.96
C ARG A 67 -3.28 33.08 -3.05
N ASN A 68 -2.63 31.97 -2.64
CA ASN A 68 -1.92 31.06 -3.53
C ASN A 68 -2.80 29.88 -3.97
N PHE A 69 -4.07 29.80 -3.53
CA PHE A 69 -4.92 28.63 -3.73
C PHE A 69 -5.04 28.21 -5.20
N MET A 70 -5.32 29.14 -6.11
CA MET A 70 -5.43 28.82 -7.54
C MET A 70 -4.09 28.40 -8.16
N THR A 71 -2.97 28.95 -7.69
CA THR A 71 -1.63 28.53 -8.12
C THR A 71 -1.34 27.10 -7.67
N VAL A 72 -1.76 26.75 -6.45
CA VAL A 72 -1.67 25.37 -5.94
C VAL A 72 -2.52 24.41 -6.77
N ILE A 73 -3.75 24.78 -7.13
CA ILE A 73 -4.60 23.98 -8.01
C ILE A 73 -3.89 23.68 -9.33
N LYS A 74 -3.35 24.71 -9.99
CA LYS A 74 -2.58 24.55 -11.24
C LYS A 74 -1.37 23.62 -11.08
N ALA A 75 -0.60 23.79 -10.00
CA ALA A 75 0.55 22.93 -9.73
C ALA A 75 0.15 21.46 -9.48
N VAL A 76 -0.98 21.19 -8.81
CA VAL A 76 -1.50 19.84 -8.63
C VAL A 76 -1.94 19.25 -9.97
N GLN A 77 -2.65 20.02 -10.79
CA GLN A 77 -3.09 19.63 -12.12
C GLN A 77 -1.90 19.21 -13.00
N GLU A 78 -0.88 20.04 -13.08
CA GLU A 78 0.31 19.79 -13.88
C GLU A 78 1.11 18.60 -13.35
N THR A 79 1.27 18.47 -12.03
CA THR A 79 1.97 17.33 -11.42
C THR A 79 1.28 15.99 -11.72
N ALA A 80 -0.05 15.99 -11.85
CA ALA A 80 -0.84 14.81 -12.17
C ALA A 80 -1.08 14.62 -13.68
N GLY A 81 -0.55 15.51 -14.53
CA GLY A 81 -0.70 15.48 -15.98
C GLY A 81 -2.15 15.70 -16.41
N PHE A 82 -2.79 16.74 -15.90
CA PHE A 82 -4.10 17.19 -16.36
C PHE A 82 -4.03 17.72 -17.80
N ASP A 83 -4.91 17.24 -18.65
CA ASP A 83 -5.09 17.70 -20.03
C ASP A 83 -6.39 18.50 -20.12
N THR A 84 -6.26 19.76 -20.54
CA THR A 84 -7.39 20.69 -20.67
C THR A 84 -8.31 20.35 -21.83
N ASN A 85 -7.81 19.68 -22.88
CA ASN A 85 -8.59 19.33 -24.06
C ASN A 85 -9.52 18.16 -23.77
N THR A 86 -9.02 17.15 -23.06
CA THR A 86 -9.79 15.95 -22.70
C THR A 86 -10.44 16.06 -21.31
N ASN A 87 -10.18 17.13 -20.57
CA ASN A 87 -10.62 17.34 -19.19
C ASN A 87 -10.36 16.10 -18.31
N SER A 88 -9.15 15.55 -18.41
CA SER A 88 -8.79 14.28 -17.75
C SER A 88 -7.34 14.28 -17.29
N TYR A 89 -7.02 13.39 -16.36
CA TYR A 89 -5.68 13.27 -15.79
C TYR A 89 -4.93 12.05 -16.34
N LYS A 90 -3.63 12.20 -16.62
CA LYS A 90 -2.73 11.06 -16.85
C LYS A 90 -2.57 10.19 -15.60
N THR A 91 -2.50 10.79 -14.42
CA THR A 91 -2.43 10.05 -13.14
C THR A 91 -3.41 10.63 -12.13
N PRO A 92 -4.73 10.36 -12.27
CA PRO A 92 -5.77 10.97 -11.42
C PRO A 92 -5.61 10.63 -9.93
N SER A 93 -5.15 9.42 -9.63
CA SER A 93 -4.86 9.00 -8.26
C SER A 93 -3.77 9.85 -7.59
N LEU A 94 -2.84 10.44 -8.35
CA LEU A 94 -1.80 11.31 -7.82
C LEU A 94 -2.39 12.65 -7.39
N ALA A 95 -3.28 13.26 -8.20
CA ALA A 95 -3.96 14.50 -7.87
C ALA A 95 -4.71 14.40 -6.52
N LEU A 96 -5.51 13.33 -6.34
CA LEU A 96 -6.21 13.05 -5.08
C LEU A 96 -5.24 12.86 -3.90
N LYS A 97 -4.15 12.12 -4.11
CA LYS A 97 -3.16 11.85 -3.06
C LYS A 97 -2.43 13.12 -2.62
N ILE A 98 -2.10 14.02 -3.56
CA ILE A 98 -1.48 15.31 -3.26
C ILE A 98 -2.46 16.18 -2.48
N GLY A 99 -3.72 16.31 -2.94
CA GLY A 99 -4.74 17.09 -2.24
C GLY A 99 -4.94 16.66 -0.78
N HIS A 100 -5.12 15.36 -0.53
CA HIS A 100 -5.20 14.84 0.84
C HIS A 100 -3.94 15.11 1.68
N SER A 101 -2.77 15.16 1.05
CA SER A 101 -1.51 15.42 1.75
C SER A 101 -1.36 16.91 2.05
N LEU A 102 -1.76 17.80 1.14
CA LEU A 102 -1.79 19.25 1.35
C LEU A 102 -2.76 19.66 2.46
N LEU A 103 -3.93 19.02 2.55
CA LEU A 103 -4.82 19.23 3.69
C LEU A 103 -4.12 18.87 5.02
N LYS A 104 -3.41 17.74 5.08
CA LYS A 104 -2.63 17.36 6.27
C LYS A 104 -1.50 18.34 6.56
N VAL A 105 -0.79 18.83 5.54
CA VAL A 105 0.24 19.86 5.68
C VAL A 105 -0.38 21.13 6.27
N SER A 106 -1.57 21.55 5.80
CA SER A 106 -2.25 22.74 6.36
C SER A 106 -2.55 22.60 7.85
N TYR A 107 -2.89 21.40 8.33
CA TYR A 107 -3.05 21.14 9.76
C TYR A 107 -1.72 21.18 10.51
N ILE A 108 -0.65 20.65 9.92
CA ILE A 108 0.69 20.71 10.53
C ILE A 108 1.14 22.17 10.70
N VAL A 109 0.99 22.98 9.66
CA VAL A 109 1.32 24.41 9.72
C VAL A 109 0.47 25.11 10.77
N ARG A 110 -0.84 24.84 10.83
CA ARG A 110 -1.73 25.39 11.86
C ARG A 110 -1.28 25.02 13.27
N CYS A 111 -0.97 23.74 13.51
CA CYS A 111 -0.48 23.29 14.81
C CYS A 111 0.85 23.96 15.20
N HIS A 112 1.77 24.12 14.24
CA HIS A 112 3.03 24.83 14.48
C HIS A 112 2.79 26.31 14.82
N ALA A 113 1.89 26.96 14.09
CA ALA A 113 1.51 28.34 14.35
C ALA A 113 0.85 28.53 15.73
N LEU A 114 0.00 27.60 16.15
CA LEU A 114 -0.60 27.58 17.49
C LEU A 114 0.46 27.45 18.59
N MET A 115 1.41 26.53 18.44
CA MET A 115 2.50 26.37 19.42
C MET A 115 3.40 27.60 19.49
N GLY A 116 3.59 28.30 18.37
CA GLY A 116 4.42 29.50 18.28
C GLY A 116 3.68 30.83 18.51
N GLY A 117 2.37 30.82 18.78
CA GLY A 117 1.58 32.04 18.96
C GLY A 117 1.45 32.93 17.71
N ASN A 118 1.58 32.37 16.50
CA ASN A 118 1.50 33.12 15.25
C ASN A 118 0.06 33.22 14.72
N GLU A 119 -0.67 34.24 15.15
CA GLU A 119 -2.08 34.48 14.80
C GLU A 119 -2.34 34.62 13.30
N ASP A 120 -1.44 35.26 12.56
CA ASP A 120 -1.60 35.46 11.11
C ASP A 120 -1.52 34.13 10.36
N LEU A 121 -0.58 33.28 10.74
CA LEU A 121 -0.41 31.96 10.14
C LEU A 121 -1.56 31.01 10.52
N ILE A 122 -2.09 31.12 11.74
CA ILE A 122 -3.31 30.41 12.17
C ILE A 122 -4.47 30.78 11.24
N LYS A 123 -4.82 32.07 11.15
CA LYS A 123 -5.93 32.57 10.31
C LYS A 123 -5.75 32.20 8.85
N SER A 124 -4.53 32.35 8.33
CA SER A 124 -4.19 31.97 6.95
C SER A 124 -4.42 30.48 6.69
N SER A 125 -3.95 29.59 7.58
CA SER A 125 -4.10 28.14 7.44
C SER A 125 -5.57 27.69 7.53
N GLU A 126 -6.37 28.32 8.38
CA GLU A 126 -7.81 28.05 8.50
C GLU A 126 -8.58 28.52 7.27
N ALA A 127 -8.25 29.69 6.74
CA ALA A 127 -8.84 30.18 5.50
C ALA A 127 -8.53 29.24 4.33
N PHE A 128 -7.30 28.70 4.25
CA PHE A 128 -6.97 27.68 3.24
C PHE A 128 -7.75 26.39 3.44
N GLN A 129 -7.93 25.92 4.68
CA GLN A 129 -8.75 24.73 4.98
C GLN A 129 -10.21 24.94 4.55
N LYS A 130 -10.78 26.13 4.77
CA LYS A 130 -12.13 26.49 4.30
C LYS A 130 -12.22 26.48 2.78
N LEU A 131 -11.24 27.08 2.09
CA LEU A 131 -11.16 27.04 0.62
C LEU A 131 -11.04 25.59 0.10
N TYR A 132 -10.21 24.78 0.75
CA TYR A 132 -10.08 23.35 0.41
C TYR A 132 -11.44 22.65 0.53
N GLN A 133 -12.14 22.80 1.65
CA GLN A 133 -13.43 22.14 1.87
C GLN A 133 -14.48 22.60 0.85
N ALA A 134 -14.54 23.89 0.55
CA ALA A 134 -15.53 24.45 -0.36
C ALA A 134 -15.24 24.15 -1.84
N LYS A 135 -13.97 24.19 -2.25
CA LYS A 135 -13.60 24.31 -3.67
C LYS A 135 -12.67 23.21 -4.20
N TRP A 136 -12.02 22.43 -3.33
CA TRP A 136 -11.07 21.41 -3.81
C TRP A 136 -11.74 20.32 -4.65
N SER A 137 -12.98 19.95 -4.29
CA SER A 137 -13.74 18.96 -5.04
C SER A 137 -14.03 19.42 -6.47
N GLU A 138 -14.44 20.67 -6.62
CA GLU A 138 -14.75 21.32 -7.90
C GLU A 138 -13.53 21.31 -8.84
N TYR A 139 -12.36 21.72 -8.35
CA TYR A 139 -11.18 21.89 -9.19
C TYR A 139 -10.36 20.61 -9.43
N ILE A 140 -10.35 19.68 -8.46
CA ILE A 140 -9.45 18.52 -8.48
C ILE A 140 -10.23 17.21 -8.37
N SER A 141 -10.95 17.02 -7.26
CA SER A 141 -11.42 15.66 -6.92
C SER A 141 -12.46 15.13 -7.90
N HIS A 142 -13.38 15.96 -8.37
CA HIS A 142 -14.46 15.53 -9.24
C HIS A 142 -13.92 14.97 -10.56
N CYS A 143 -13.14 15.77 -11.31
CA CYS A 143 -12.53 15.32 -12.56
C CYS A 143 -11.58 14.12 -12.35
N ALA A 144 -10.78 14.10 -11.28
CA ALA A 144 -9.89 12.96 -11.00
C ALA A 144 -10.67 11.66 -10.74
N LEU A 145 -11.80 11.73 -10.02
CA LEU A 145 -12.66 10.57 -9.77
C LEU A 145 -13.37 10.11 -11.05
N THR A 146 -13.86 11.03 -11.86
CA THR A 146 -14.46 10.72 -13.17
C THR A 146 -13.45 10.05 -14.09
N THR A 147 -12.24 10.59 -14.22
CA THR A 147 -11.14 9.97 -15.00
C THR A 147 -10.87 8.52 -14.55
N ILE A 148 -10.88 8.26 -13.23
CA ILE A 148 -10.71 6.89 -12.69
C ILE A 148 -11.90 6.00 -13.04
N SER A 149 -13.13 6.53 -12.94
CA SER A 149 -14.35 5.80 -13.25
C SER A 149 -14.38 5.40 -14.72
N ASP A 150 -14.13 6.34 -15.62
CA ASP A 150 -14.18 6.12 -17.06
C ASP A 150 -13.06 5.16 -17.50
N SER A 151 -11.85 5.32 -16.95
CA SER A 151 -10.75 4.39 -17.22
C SER A 151 -11.05 2.97 -16.76
N LYS A 152 -11.81 2.79 -15.67
CA LYS A 152 -12.25 1.47 -15.21
C LYS A 152 -13.39 0.92 -16.07
N TYR A 153 -14.35 1.76 -16.43
CA TYR A 153 -15.51 1.38 -17.23
C TYR A 153 -15.07 0.90 -18.62
N ASN A 154 -14.11 1.61 -19.22
CA ASN A 154 -13.56 1.27 -20.55
C ASN A 154 -12.55 0.12 -20.51
N LYS A 155 -12.24 -0.43 -19.34
CA LYS A 155 -11.27 -1.53 -19.23
C LYS A 155 -12.00 -2.86 -19.46
N PRO A 156 -11.61 -3.65 -20.47
CA PRO A 156 -12.21 -4.96 -20.69
C PRO A 156 -11.93 -5.88 -19.50
N ASP A 157 -12.94 -6.67 -19.14
CA ASP A 157 -12.81 -7.74 -18.14
C ASP A 157 -12.00 -8.90 -18.75
N ASN A 158 -10.67 -8.80 -18.61
CA ASN A 158 -9.76 -9.85 -19.02
C ASN A 158 -9.78 -10.98 -17.98
N LEU A 159 -10.75 -11.88 -18.10
CA LEU A 159 -10.77 -13.12 -17.34
C LEU A 159 -9.75 -14.10 -17.91
N PRO A 160 -8.91 -14.72 -17.08
CA PRO A 160 -7.99 -15.76 -17.56
C PRO A 160 -8.78 -16.96 -18.09
N LEU A 161 -8.29 -17.56 -19.18
CA LEU A 161 -8.89 -18.77 -19.73
C LEU A 161 -8.73 -19.94 -18.75
N THR A 162 -9.71 -20.84 -18.72
CA THR A 162 -9.63 -22.05 -17.89
C THR A 162 -8.38 -22.87 -18.18
N GLU A 163 -7.93 -22.90 -19.44
CA GLU A 163 -6.69 -23.57 -19.84
C GLU A 163 -5.45 -22.93 -19.21
N ASP A 164 -5.39 -21.61 -19.15
CA ASP A 164 -4.27 -20.88 -18.54
C ASP A 164 -4.24 -21.09 -17.03
N ILE A 165 -5.42 -21.13 -16.39
CA ILE A 165 -5.54 -21.48 -14.96
C ILE A 165 -5.00 -22.89 -14.72
N LYS A 166 -5.38 -23.87 -15.56
CA LYS A 166 -4.88 -25.25 -15.45
C LYS A 166 -3.36 -25.31 -15.62
N LYS A 167 -2.82 -24.65 -16.65
CA LYS A 167 -1.37 -24.58 -16.90
C LYS A 167 -0.63 -23.96 -15.72
N LEU A 168 -1.17 -22.88 -15.14
CA LEU A 168 -0.58 -22.24 -13.96
C LEU A 168 -0.57 -23.19 -12.74
N HIS A 169 -1.66 -23.89 -12.47
CA HIS A 169 -1.71 -24.87 -11.38
C HIS A 169 -0.71 -26.01 -11.58
N GLN A 170 -0.66 -26.61 -12.76
CA GLN A 170 0.29 -27.67 -13.10
C GLN A 170 1.75 -27.19 -12.97
N HIS A 171 2.05 -25.97 -13.43
CA HIS A 171 3.37 -25.39 -13.28
C HIS A 171 3.75 -25.21 -11.81
N LEU A 172 2.83 -24.77 -10.96
CA LEU A 172 3.06 -24.59 -9.52
C LEU A 172 3.18 -25.93 -8.77
N ASP A 173 2.50 -26.97 -9.21
CA ASP A 173 2.65 -28.33 -8.69
C ASP A 173 4.05 -28.86 -9.00
N ASN A 174 4.45 -28.83 -10.27
CA ASN A 174 5.79 -29.25 -10.70
C ASN A 174 6.90 -28.43 -10.03
N SER A 175 6.72 -27.10 -9.90
CA SER A 175 7.67 -26.23 -9.21
C SER A 175 7.80 -26.56 -7.73
N ALA A 176 6.70 -26.94 -7.08
CA ALA A 176 6.72 -27.35 -5.67
C ALA A 176 7.47 -28.66 -5.49
N GLU A 177 7.26 -29.64 -6.38
CA GLU A 177 7.97 -30.92 -6.36
C GLU A 177 9.47 -30.73 -6.57
N LEU A 178 9.88 -29.99 -7.61
CA LEU A 178 11.28 -29.69 -7.89
C LEU A 178 11.95 -28.92 -6.75
N ALA A 179 11.29 -27.90 -6.21
CA ALA A 179 11.84 -27.13 -5.09
C ALA A 179 11.89 -27.94 -3.79
N THR A 180 10.98 -28.89 -3.59
CA THR A 180 11.02 -29.82 -2.44
C THR A 180 12.18 -30.79 -2.58
N ALA A 181 12.42 -31.35 -3.77
CA ALA A 181 13.57 -32.21 -4.04
C ALA A 181 14.91 -31.45 -3.87
N ALA A 182 14.95 -30.17 -4.21
CA ALA A 182 16.12 -29.31 -4.11
C ALA A 182 16.15 -28.45 -2.82
N LEU A 183 15.36 -28.77 -1.79
CA LEU A 183 15.09 -27.87 -0.65
C LEU A 183 16.35 -27.25 -0.02
N LYS A 184 17.38 -28.07 0.21
CA LYS A 184 18.64 -27.61 0.84
C LYS A 184 19.42 -26.63 -0.03
N LYS A 185 19.19 -26.64 -1.34
CA LYS A 185 19.84 -25.75 -2.32
C LYS A 185 18.96 -24.55 -2.67
N ASP A 186 17.63 -24.73 -2.68
CA ASP A 186 16.69 -23.70 -3.13
C ASP A 186 15.42 -23.61 -2.26
N TYR A 187 15.65 -23.34 -0.98
CA TYR A 187 14.60 -23.07 0.00
C TYR A 187 13.69 -21.89 -0.43
N SER A 188 14.28 -20.87 -1.05
CA SER A 188 13.58 -19.67 -1.51
C SER A 188 12.50 -19.98 -2.55
N SER A 189 12.80 -20.85 -3.52
CA SER A 189 11.81 -21.24 -4.53
C SER A 189 10.67 -22.04 -3.95
N LEU A 190 10.91 -22.89 -2.95
CA LEU A 190 9.83 -23.59 -2.26
C LEU A 190 8.93 -22.60 -1.51
N ALA A 191 9.52 -21.66 -0.76
CA ALA A 191 8.76 -20.64 -0.04
C ALA A 191 7.90 -19.77 -0.97
N ARG A 192 8.47 -19.32 -2.11
CA ARG A 192 7.76 -18.56 -3.14
C ARG A 192 6.63 -19.37 -3.79
N THR A 193 6.87 -20.64 -4.08
CA THR A 193 5.86 -21.51 -4.70
C THR A 193 4.68 -21.72 -3.76
N ILE A 194 4.94 -22.06 -2.49
CA ILE A 194 3.88 -22.32 -1.51
C ILE A 194 3.06 -21.05 -1.24
N VAL A 195 3.69 -19.89 -1.03
CA VAL A 195 2.94 -18.64 -0.81
C VAL A 195 2.07 -18.29 -2.02
N THR A 196 2.57 -18.52 -3.24
CA THR A 196 1.83 -18.27 -4.48
C THR A 196 0.61 -19.19 -4.59
N LYS A 197 0.78 -20.48 -4.33
CA LYS A 197 -0.34 -21.42 -4.37
C LYS A 197 -1.41 -21.08 -3.31
N ILE A 198 -1.02 -20.68 -2.10
CA ILE A 198 -1.97 -20.25 -1.06
C ILE A 198 -2.73 -18.98 -1.48
N VAL A 199 -2.05 -18.02 -2.11
CA VAL A 199 -2.65 -16.79 -2.62
C VAL A 199 -3.69 -17.08 -3.71
N ILE A 200 -3.38 -17.96 -4.65
CA ILE A 200 -4.27 -18.37 -5.74
C ILE A 200 -5.47 -19.14 -5.18
N PHE A 201 -5.24 -20.13 -4.33
CA PHE A 201 -6.29 -20.95 -3.72
C PHE A 201 -7.30 -20.09 -2.96
N ASN A 202 -6.82 -19.14 -2.16
CA ASN A 202 -7.70 -18.26 -1.37
C ASN A 202 -8.23 -17.05 -2.17
N ARG A 203 -7.76 -16.82 -3.40
CA ARG A 203 -8.00 -15.60 -4.20
C ARG A 203 -7.78 -14.31 -3.37
N ARG A 204 -6.72 -14.29 -2.56
CA ARG A 204 -6.43 -13.17 -1.62
C ARG A 204 -5.31 -12.27 -2.11
N ARG A 205 -5.23 -11.08 -1.51
CA ARG A 205 -4.08 -10.18 -1.74
C ARG A 205 -2.85 -10.76 -1.06
N ILE A 206 -1.74 -10.79 -1.79
CA ILE A 206 -0.45 -11.33 -1.33
C ILE A 206 0.02 -10.74 0.01
N GLY A 207 -0.29 -9.48 0.29
CA GLY A 207 0.21 -8.77 1.47
C GLY A 207 -0.23 -9.35 2.82
N GLU A 208 -1.35 -10.08 2.89
CA GLU A 208 -1.78 -10.75 4.13
C GLU A 208 -1.06 -12.09 4.30
N VAL A 209 -0.96 -12.88 3.22
CA VAL A 209 -0.36 -14.23 3.26
C VAL A 209 1.15 -14.17 3.42
N SER A 210 1.84 -13.32 2.66
CA SER A 210 3.30 -13.17 2.70
C SER A 210 3.83 -12.68 4.06
N LYS A 211 3.00 -11.99 4.84
CA LYS A 211 3.34 -11.47 6.18
C LYS A 211 2.86 -12.35 7.32
N MET A 212 2.42 -13.58 7.04
CA MET A 212 2.06 -14.56 8.06
C MET A 212 3.27 -14.80 8.98
N LYS A 213 3.09 -14.61 10.29
CA LYS A 213 4.12 -14.98 11.27
C LYS A 213 4.10 -16.48 11.52
N LEU A 214 5.25 -17.03 11.89
CA LEU A 214 5.41 -18.43 12.25
C LEU A 214 4.45 -18.82 13.38
N MET A 215 4.33 -17.98 14.41
CA MET A 215 3.44 -18.22 15.56
C MET A 215 1.96 -18.31 15.16
N ASN A 216 1.51 -17.54 14.16
CA ASN A 216 0.13 -17.66 13.66
C ASN A 216 -0.15 -19.06 13.09
N PHE A 217 0.85 -19.69 12.46
CA PHE A 217 0.71 -21.06 12.01
C PHE A 217 0.80 -22.03 13.18
N LEU A 218 1.82 -21.92 14.04
CA LEU A 218 2.05 -22.87 15.13
C LEU A 218 0.92 -22.88 16.18
N GLN A 219 0.34 -21.73 16.49
CA GLN A 219 -0.74 -21.58 17.48
C GLN A 219 -2.14 -21.58 16.83
N ARG A 220 -2.25 -22.03 15.59
CA ARG A 220 -3.52 -22.04 14.87
C ARG A 220 -4.54 -22.94 15.58
N ASP A 221 -5.79 -22.55 15.49
CA ASP A 221 -6.88 -23.39 15.97
C ASP A 221 -6.98 -24.67 15.13
N HIS A 222 -6.93 -25.80 15.83
CA HIS A 222 -7.11 -27.14 15.26
C HIS A 222 -8.55 -27.62 15.37
N SER A 223 -9.42 -26.86 16.03
CA SER A 223 -10.83 -27.17 16.15
C SER A 223 -11.52 -27.03 14.78
N HIS A 224 -12.25 -28.06 14.37
CA HIS A 224 -13.03 -28.05 13.12
C HIS A 224 -14.36 -27.27 13.25
N THR A 225 -14.53 -26.52 14.32
CA THR A 225 -15.83 -26.08 14.87
C THR A 225 -16.41 -24.81 14.24
N HIS A 226 -15.87 -24.35 13.11
CA HIS A 226 -16.54 -23.30 12.34
C HIS A 226 -17.41 -23.92 11.24
N GLU A 227 -18.54 -24.49 11.66
CA GLU A 227 -19.70 -24.64 10.78
C GLU A 227 -20.18 -23.22 10.46
N GLY A 228 -19.75 -22.71 9.30
CA GLY A 228 -20.27 -21.45 8.79
C GLY A 228 -21.79 -21.59 8.65
N THR A 229 -22.53 -20.71 9.31
CA THR A 229 -23.99 -20.64 9.16
C THR A 229 -24.30 -20.38 7.68
N GLY A 230 -25.05 -21.28 7.05
CA GLY A 230 -25.44 -21.17 5.63
C GLY A 230 -24.50 -21.84 4.61
N LEU A 231 -23.56 -22.71 5.05
CA LEU A 231 -22.74 -23.51 4.13
C LEU A 231 -23.49 -24.74 3.59
N LEU A 232 -23.30 -25.04 2.31
CA LEU A 232 -23.77 -26.27 1.67
C LEU A 232 -23.03 -27.50 2.22
N ASN A 233 -23.63 -28.69 2.13
CA ASN A 233 -23.06 -29.93 2.68
C ASN A 233 -21.64 -30.23 2.17
N TYR A 234 -21.35 -29.94 0.90
CA TYR A 234 -20.00 -30.14 0.35
C TYR A 234 -19.01 -29.08 0.87
N GLU A 235 -19.45 -27.83 1.08
CA GLU A 235 -18.62 -26.78 1.66
C GLU A 235 -18.28 -27.09 3.12
N GLN A 236 -19.22 -27.63 3.90
CA GLN A 236 -18.97 -28.10 5.26
C GLN A 236 -17.93 -29.23 5.28
N LYS A 237 -18.01 -30.19 4.34
CA LYS A 237 -16.99 -31.23 4.17
C LYS A 237 -15.62 -30.64 3.84
N LEU A 238 -15.54 -29.66 2.94
CA LEU A 238 -14.30 -28.96 2.62
C LEU A 238 -13.73 -28.20 3.83
N CYS A 239 -14.59 -27.61 4.66
CA CYS A 239 -14.18 -26.92 5.89
C CYS A 239 -13.54 -27.87 6.91
N ARG A 240 -13.97 -29.13 6.96
CA ARG A 240 -13.37 -30.17 7.82
C ARG A 240 -12.07 -30.72 7.23
N TYR A 241 -11.97 -30.76 5.90
CA TYR A 241 -10.80 -31.27 5.19
C TYR A 241 -9.58 -30.33 5.31
N PHE A 242 -9.77 -29.02 5.11
CA PHE A 242 -8.65 -28.06 5.15
C PHE A 242 -8.38 -27.56 6.57
N ASN A 243 -7.11 -27.56 6.97
CA ASN A 243 -6.67 -26.83 8.16
C ASN A 243 -6.74 -25.32 7.90
N ARG A 244 -6.99 -24.52 8.95
CA ARG A 244 -7.13 -23.06 8.85
C ARG A 244 -6.04 -22.33 9.61
N VAL A 245 -5.63 -21.18 9.11
CA VAL A 245 -4.71 -20.27 9.82
C VAL A 245 -5.33 -18.90 9.82
N GLU A 246 -5.67 -18.44 11.00
CA GLU A 246 -6.32 -17.16 11.17
C GLU A 246 -5.30 -16.03 11.06
N LEU A 247 -5.43 -15.25 9.99
CA LEU A 247 -4.66 -14.03 9.78
C LEU A 247 -5.54 -12.82 9.99
N LYS A 248 -5.06 -11.86 10.78
CA LYS A 248 -5.74 -10.59 11.00
C LYS A 248 -5.56 -9.68 9.79
N GLY A 249 -6.45 -9.78 8.81
CA GLY A 249 -6.54 -8.85 7.68
C GLY A 249 -7.16 -7.49 8.04
N LYS A 250 -7.26 -6.57 7.07
CA LYS A 250 -7.91 -5.24 7.24
C LYS A 250 -9.38 -5.28 7.72
N ARG A 251 -10.03 -6.45 7.60
CA ARG A 251 -11.40 -6.71 8.04
C ARG A 251 -11.52 -7.99 8.88
N GLY A 252 -10.41 -8.46 9.49
CA GLY A 252 -10.42 -9.66 10.34
C GLY A 252 -10.81 -10.98 9.64
N ARG A 253 -10.73 -11.05 8.30
CA ARG A 253 -11.19 -12.23 7.54
C ARG A 253 -10.16 -13.35 7.57
N LYS A 254 -10.59 -14.54 8.01
CA LYS A 254 -9.83 -15.79 8.14
C LYS A 254 -9.32 -16.33 6.78
N VAL A 255 -8.22 -17.08 6.80
CA VAL A 255 -7.58 -17.72 5.63
C VAL A 255 -7.42 -19.22 5.89
N ALA A 256 -7.51 -20.05 4.86
CA ALA A 256 -7.34 -21.51 4.95
C ALA A 256 -6.03 -21.93 4.24
N PRO A 257 -5.07 -22.60 4.90
CA PRO A 257 -3.97 -23.24 4.17
C PRO A 257 -4.26 -24.70 3.83
N ASP A 258 -4.35 -24.95 2.54
CA ASP A 258 -4.33 -26.25 1.87
C ASP A 258 -2.90 -26.83 1.70
N MET A 259 -1.93 -26.46 2.55
CA MET A 259 -0.52 -26.83 2.31
C MET A 259 0.23 -27.21 3.58
N LYS A 260 -0.45 -27.88 4.51
CA LYS A 260 0.13 -28.26 5.82
C LYS A 260 1.48 -28.96 5.68
N ASN A 261 1.59 -29.95 4.78
CA ASN A 261 2.82 -30.72 4.61
C ASN A 261 3.97 -29.85 4.10
N ALA A 262 3.73 -29.06 3.05
CA ALA A 262 4.74 -28.18 2.47
C ALA A 262 5.16 -27.05 3.44
N LEU A 263 4.20 -26.51 4.20
CA LEU A 263 4.47 -25.52 5.25
C LEU A 263 5.27 -26.10 6.41
N ASN A 264 4.93 -27.30 6.87
CA ASN A 264 5.71 -28.00 7.90
C ASN A 264 7.15 -28.26 7.43
N LEU A 265 7.31 -28.64 6.16
CA LEU A 265 8.62 -28.90 5.55
C LEU A 265 9.47 -27.62 5.47
N LEU A 266 8.87 -26.47 5.11
CA LEU A 266 9.55 -25.18 5.23
C LEU A 266 10.01 -24.94 6.67
N ILE A 267 9.10 -25.02 7.64
CA ILE A 267 9.38 -24.71 9.06
C ILE A 267 10.52 -25.57 9.61
N ALA A 268 10.49 -26.87 9.32
CA ALA A 268 11.50 -27.81 9.81
C ALA A 268 12.91 -27.53 9.28
N ASN A 269 13.03 -26.97 8.06
CA ASN A 269 14.31 -26.77 7.38
C ASN A 269 14.82 -25.32 7.43
N ARG A 270 14.09 -24.39 8.07
CA ARG A 270 14.45 -22.95 8.16
C ARG A 270 15.88 -22.72 8.62
N LYS A 271 16.24 -23.34 9.75
CA LYS A 271 17.55 -23.16 10.40
C LYS A 271 18.68 -23.72 9.54
N GLU A 272 18.52 -24.94 9.02
CA GLU A 272 19.50 -25.58 8.13
C GLU A 272 19.70 -24.81 6.83
N CYS A 273 18.65 -24.16 6.33
CA CYS A 273 18.72 -23.38 5.09
C CYS A 273 19.17 -21.93 5.29
N GLY A 274 19.58 -21.52 6.51
CA GLY A 274 20.16 -20.21 6.76
C GLY A 274 19.14 -19.07 6.95
N VAL A 275 17.90 -19.38 7.33
CA VAL A 275 16.94 -18.34 7.74
C VAL A 275 17.28 -17.86 9.16
N PRO A 276 17.49 -16.56 9.40
CA PRO A 276 17.79 -16.03 10.74
C PRO A 276 16.69 -16.35 11.76
N GLU A 277 17.09 -16.68 13.00
CA GLU A 277 16.15 -17.04 14.08
C GLU A 277 15.27 -15.84 14.51
N GLU A 278 15.76 -14.61 14.34
CA GLU A 278 15.03 -13.38 14.65
C GLU A 278 13.90 -13.11 13.65
N ASN A 279 13.92 -13.76 12.48
CA ASN A 279 12.91 -13.55 11.45
C ASN A 279 11.64 -14.38 11.74
N ASP A 280 10.62 -13.70 12.26
CA ASP A 280 9.36 -14.30 12.69
C ASP A 280 8.39 -14.62 11.54
N TYR A 281 8.70 -14.30 10.28
CA TYR A 281 7.82 -14.53 9.14
C TYR A 281 7.89 -15.98 8.63
N LEU A 282 6.74 -16.63 8.43
CA LEU A 282 6.66 -18.01 7.96
C LEU A 282 7.31 -18.20 6.58
N PHE A 283 7.16 -17.23 5.67
CA PHE A 283 7.74 -17.26 4.32
C PHE A 283 9.06 -16.51 4.21
N ALA A 284 9.77 -16.29 5.33
CA ALA A 284 11.12 -15.73 5.30
C ALA A 284 12.03 -16.58 4.42
N VAL A 285 12.89 -15.91 3.66
CA VAL A 285 13.92 -16.54 2.83
C VAL A 285 15.30 -16.18 3.40
N PRO A 286 16.31 -17.05 3.23
CA PRO A 286 17.70 -16.74 3.59
C PRO A 286 18.15 -15.46 2.88
N GLN A 287 18.99 -14.66 3.52
CA GLN A 287 19.61 -13.53 2.83
C GLN A 287 20.54 -14.08 1.74
N ALA A 288 20.41 -13.53 0.53
CA ALA A 288 21.34 -13.79 -0.57
C ALA A 288 22.65 -13.02 -0.34
#